data_AF-A0A9P0P0F2-F1
#
_entry.id   AF-A0A9P0P0F2-F1
#
_cell.length_a   1.000
_cell.length_b   1.000
_cell.length_c   1.000
_cell.angle_alpha   90.00
_cell.angle_beta   90.00
_cell.angle_gamma   90.00
#
_symmetry.space_group_name_H-M   'P 1'
#
loop_
_entity.id
_entity.type
_entity.pdbx_description
1 polymer ?
#
loop_
_entity_poly.entity_id
_entity_poly.type
_entity_poly.pdbx_seq_one_letter_code
_entity_poly.pdbx_strand_id
1 'polypeptide(L)'
;MYSSFQGLLGTLIMMMVISPIYASCSILLCLLLVVFLHLFSPSKEADWGSISQALIFHQVRKYLLLLDIRKDHVKFWRPQVLLLVNSPRTACPLIDFINDLKKGGLYVLGHVEVQEGEMIEKPQGNEAEQGENEEAKVDPTVTQTIHWLNLVDHLKVKAFVELTVADNVRTGMQHLVRLSGMGAMKPNTVILGFLDKDDPTDFLSTHWSAYYNEDFENDVFPIRSQKSVSPLEYVQMMGDVLRMKKNLCLCRNFSKLKKDVKSVRTKKYIDVWPVNFLNPGESDAFDTTSLFMLQLACIVNMVPLWSRLKLRVRLCEGGQSQGTLEVESHPAQAVVTYR
;
A
#
# COMPACT_ATOMS: atom_id res chain seq x y z
N MET A 1 20.35 -32.41 2.43
CA MET A 1 19.55 -32.35 1.18
C MET A 1 20.15 -33.20 0.07
N TYR A 2 21.45 -33.08 -0.22
CA TYR A 2 22.11 -33.87 -1.29
C TYR A 2 22.03 -35.39 -1.10
N SER A 3 22.23 -35.91 0.13
CA SER A 3 22.17 -37.36 0.39
C SER A 3 20.77 -37.96 0.22
N SER A 4 19.71 -37.22 0.56
CA SER A 4 18.32 -37.69 0.38
C SER A 4 17.93 -37.70 -1.10
N PHE A 5 18.38 -36.72 -1.88
CA PHE A 5 18.15 -36.68 -3.32
C PHE A 5 18.89 -37.81 -4.04
N GLN A 6 20.16 -38.05 -3.69
CA GLN A 6 20.94 -39.17 -4.22
C GLN A 6 20.33 -40.52 -3.84
N GLY A 7 19.82 -40.65 -2.61
CA GLY A 7 19.09 -41.84 -2.17
C GLY A 7 17.83 -42.09 -3.00
N LEU A 8 16.99 -41.06 -3.20
CA LEU A 8 15.78 -41.15 -4.03
C LEU A 8 16.08 -41.48 -5.49
N LEU A 9 17.15 -40.90 -6.05
CA LEU A 9 17.57 -41.21 -7.41
C LEU A 9 18.10 -42.65 -7.51
N GLY A 10 18.90 -43.09 -6.54
CA GLY A 10 19.42 -44.45 -6.47
C GLY A 10 18.33 -45.52 -6.35
N THR A 11 17.31 -45.27 -5.53
CA THR A 11 16.17 -46.21 -5.40
C THR A 11 15.33 -46.25 -6.68
N LEU A 12 15.10 -45.11 -7.34
CA LEU A 12 14.38 -45.06 -8.61
C LEU A 12 15.12 -45.82 -9.72
N ILE A 13 16.45 -45.67 -9.80
CA ILE A 13 17.28 -46.39 -10.78
C ILE A 13 17.23 -47.89 -10.51
N MET A 14 17.41 -48.32 -9.26
CA MET A 14 17.37 -49.74 -8.91
C MET A 14 16.01 -50.38 -9.21
N MET A 15 14.91 -49.67 -8.95
CA MET A 15 13.55 -50.12 -9.27
C MET A 15 13.37 -50.35 -10.78
N MET A 16 13.92 -49.47 -11.63
CA MET A 16 13.87 -49.60 -13.09
C MET A 16 14.78 -50.72 -13.63
N VAL A 17 15.92 -50.97 -12.97
CA VAL A 17 16.86 -52.05 -13.35
C VAL A 17 16.28 -53.44 -13.06
N ILE A 18 15.58 -53.61 -11.93
CA ILE A 18 15.01 -54.92 -11.54
C ILE A 18 13.89 -55.33 -12.49
N SER A 19 12.91 -54.44 -12.74
CA SER A 19 11.84 -54.72 -13.70
C SER A 19 11.18 -53.43 -14.20
N PRO A 20 11.48 -52.98 -15.44
CA PRO A 20 11.00 -51.69 -15.93
C PRO A 20 9.48 -51.65 -16.12
N ILE A 21 8.87 -52.78 -16.50
CA ILE A 21 7.43 -52.87 -16.76
C ILE A 21 6.64 -52.71 -15.46
N TYR A 22 6.93 -53.51 -14.43
CA TYR A 22 6.23 -53.41 -13.15
C TYR A 22 6.52 -52.10 -12.42
N ALA A 23 7.76 -51.58 -12.53
CA ALA A 23 8.13 -50.28 -12.00
C ALA A 23 7.28 -49.15 -12.61
N SER A 24 7.18 -49.10 -13.94
CA SER A 24 6.35 -48.11 -14.62
C SER A 24 4.87 -48.24 -14.28
N CYS A 25 4.34 -49.46 -14.18
CA CYS A 25 2.96 -49.69 -13.75
C CYS A 25 2.70 -49.19 -12.32
N SER A 26 3.63 -49.42 -11.39
CA SER A 26 3.52 -48.96 -10.00
C SER A 26 3.57 -47.43 -9.88
N ILE A 27 4.48 -46.77 -10.60
CA ILE A 27 4.55 -45.31 -10.65
C ILE A 27 3.27 -44.72 -11.25
N LEU A 28 2.77 -45.30 -12.35
CA LEU A 28 1.53 -44.87 -12.98
C LEU A 28 0.34 -45.02 -12.03
N LEU A 29 0.23 -46.16 -11.35
CA LEU A 29 -0.82 -46.39 -10.35
C LEU A 29 -0.72 -45.40 -9.19
N CYS A 30 0.50 -45.11 -8.71
CA CYS A 30 0.72 -44.11 -7.66
C CYS A 30 0.29 -42.70 -8.12
N LEU A 31 0.66 -42.27 -9.32
CA LEU A 31 0.24 -40.99 -9.88
C LEU A 31 -1.27 -40.93 -10.09
N LEU A 32 -1.89 -42.00 -10.61
CA LEU A 32 -3.34 -42.10 -10.75
C LEU A 32 -4.04 -42.03 -9.40
N LEU A 33 -3.47 -42.66 -8.37
CA LEU A 33 -3.99 -42.59 -7.00
C LEU A 33 -3.88 -41.16 -6.45
N VAL A 34 -2.76 -40.46 -6.65
CA VAL A 34 -2.62 -39.06 -6.23
C VAL A 34 -3.61 -38.15 -6.95
N VAL A 35 -3.78 -38.32 -8.26
CA VAL A 35 -4.77 -37.55 -9.04
C VAL A 35 -6.19 -37.89 -8.61
N PHE A 36 -6.50 -39.17 -8.40
CA PHE A 36 -7.78 -39.63 -7.90
C PHE A 36 -8.07 -39.03 -6.52
N LEU A 37 -7.13 -39.11 -5.57
CA LEU A 37 -7.26 -38.48 -4.26
C LEU A 37 -7.41 -36.96 -4.38
N HIS A 38 -6.71 -36.30 -5.30
CA HIS A 38 -6.85 -34.86 -5.49
C HIS A 38 -8.21 -34.47 -6.08
N LEU A 39 -8.78 -35.29 -6.97
CA LEU A 39 -10.09 -35.04 -7.58
C LEU A 39 -11.27 -35.44 -6.67
N PHE A 40 -11.12 -36.53 -5.91
CA PHE A 40 -12.16 -37.09 -5.05
C PHE A 40 -12.06 -36.66 -3.60
N SER A 41 -10.95 -36.05 -3.16
CA SER A 41 -10.90 -35.33 -1.89
C SER A 41 -11.80 -34.11 -2.04
N PRO A 42 -12.99 -34.06 -1.41
CA PRO A 42 -13.86 -32.90 -1.45
C PRO A 42 -13.26 -31.87 -0.49
N SER A 43 -12.16 -31.25 -0.90
CA SER A 43 -11.47 -30.22 -0.13
C SER A 43 -12.21 -28.88 -0.13
N LYS A 44 -13.44 -28.84 -0.68
CA LYS A 44 -14.27 -27.64 -0.77
C LYS A 44 -15.32 -27.51 0.34
N GLU A 45 -15.65 -28.58 1.07
CA GLU A 45 -16.81 -28.58 1.99
C GLU A 45 -16.50 -29.05 3.43
N ALA A 46 -15.22 -29.26 3.76
CA ALA A 46 -14.82 -29.66 5.11
C ALA A 46 -14.35 -28.43 5.92
N ASP A 47 -15.19 -27.92 6.83
CA ASP A 47 -14.98 -26.76 7.71
C ASP A 47 -13.85 -26.90 8.75
N TRP A 48 -12.88 -27.82 8.55
CA TRP A 48 -11.75 -28.06 9.48
C TRP A 48 -10.69 -26.95 9.47
N GLY A 49 -11.01 -25.79 8.89
CA GLY A 49 -10.03 -24.76 8.57
C GLY A 49 -9.10 -25.19 7.44
N SER A 50 -8.50 -24.21 6.77
CA SER A 50 -7.61 -24.49 5.65
C SER A 50 -6.20 -24.80 6.14
N ILE A 51 -5.79 -26.07 6.07
CA ILE A 51 -4.39 -26.51 6.33
C ILE A 51 -3.39 -25.63 5.56
N SER A 52 -3.76 -25.21 4.34
CA SER A 52 -3.00 -24.25 3.53
C SER A 52 -2.74 -22.92 4.24
N GLN A 53 -3.71 -22.34 4.96
CA GLN A 53 -3.52 -21.09 5.70
C GLN A 53 -2.56 -21.27 6.88
N ALA A 54 -2.63 -22.40 7.59
CA ALA A 54 -1.69 -22.71 8.67
C ALA A 54 -0.25 -22.80 8.16
N LEU A 55 -0.03 -23.47 7.02
CA LEU A 55 1.28 -23.55 6.37
C LEU A 55 1.76 -22.17 5.88
N ILE A 56 0.89 -21.39 5.25
CA ILE A 56 1.20 -20.02 4.80
C ILE A 56 1.60 -19.16 6.01
N PHE A 57 0.83 -19.18 7.09
CA PHE A 57 1.13 -18.42 8.30
C PHE A 57 2.50 -18.78 8.87
N HIS A 58 2.79 -20.07 9.03
CA HIS A 58 4.09 -20.54 9.50
C HIS A 58 5.23 -20.03 8.63
N GLN A 59 5.06 -20.10 7.30
CA GLN A 59 6.07 -19.68 6.33
C GLN A 59 6.29 -18.16 6.35
N VAL A 60 5.21 -17.36 6.35
CA VAL A 60 5.26 -15.90 6.42
C VAL A 60 5.92 -15.45 7.72
N ARG A 61 5.51 -16.01 8.86
CA ARG A 61 6.13 -15.72 10.16
C ARG A 61 7.64 -15.98 10.14
N LYS A 62 8.05 -17.14 9.62
CA LYS A 62 9.48 -17.50 9.52
C LYS A 62 10.26 -16.50 8.66
N TYR A 63 9.69 -16.05 7.53
CA TYR A 63 10.33 -15.06 6.67
C TYR A 63 10.37 -13.66 7.28
N LEU A 64 9.32 -13.25 7.99
CA LEU A 64 9.32 -11.98 8.72
C LEU A 64 10.39 -11.92 9.81
N LEU A 65 10.62 -13.03 10.52
CA LEU A 65 11.70 -13.15 11.52
C LEU A 65 13.09 -13.18 10.89
N LEU A 66 13.22 -13.65 9.64
CA LEU A 66 14.49 -13.65 8.92
C LEU A 66 14.86 -12.27 8.37
N LEU A 67 13.86 -11.41 8.15
CA LEU A 67 14.06 -10.07 7.63
C LEU A 67 14.63 -9.15 8.73
N ASP A 68 15.93 -8.85 8.64
CA ASP A 68 16.65 -8.06 9.62
C ASP A 68 16.61 -6.56 9.27
N ILE A 69 15.97 -5.77 10.14
CA ILE A 69 15.85 -4.31 10.01
C ILE A 69 17.23 -3.63 10.02
N ARG A 70 18.22 -4.21 10.72
CA ARG A 70 19.54 -3.59 10.89
C ARG A 70 20.38 -3.64 9.62
N LYS A 71 19.99 -4.50 8.67
CA LYS A 71 20.66 -4.65 7.36
C LYS A 71 19.98 -3.82 6.27
N ASP A 72 19.11 -2.89 6.65
CA ASP A 72 18.50 -1.97 5.70
C ASP A 72 19.58 -1.07 5.09
N HIS A 73 19.63 -1.02 3.76
CA HIS A 73 20.63 -0.28 3.00
C HIS A 73 19.92 0.48 1.88
N VAL A 74 20.38 1.70 1.60
CA VAL A 74 19.77 2.64 0.62
C VAL A 74 19.48 1.99 -0.74
N LYS A 75 20.33 1.05 -1.19
CA LYS A 75 20.18 0.30 -2.44
C LYS A 75 18.92 -0.58 -2.50
N PHE A 76 18.40 -1.01 -1.35
CA PHE A 76 17.22 -1.88 -1.26
C PHE A 76 15.95 -1.13 -0.90
N TRP A 77 16.03 0.21 -0.78
CA TRP A 77 14.87 1.01 -0.46
C TRP A 77 13.75 0.77 -1.48
N ARG A 78 12.53 0.56 -0.96
CA ARG A 78 11.28 0.45 -1.71
C ARG A 78 10.24 1.33 -1.03
N PRO A 79 9.28 1.89 -1.78
CA PRO A 79 8.16 2.59 -1.18
C PRO A 79 7.30 1.59 -0.40
N GLN A 80 7.27 1.75 0.92
CA GLN A 80 6.35 1.03 1.81
C GLN A 80 5.34 2.06 2.30
N VAL A 81 4.14 2.01 1.73
CA VAL A 81 3.19 3.11 1.79
C VAL A 81 2.11 2.85 2.85
N LEU A 82 1.87 3.83 3.70
CA LEU A 82 0.66 3.96 4.52
C LEU A 82 -0.17 5.11 3.93
N LEU A 83 -1.30 4.80 3.31
CA LEU A 83 -2.24 5.80 2.82
C LEU A 83 -3.32 6.02 3.87
N LEU A 84 -3.45 7.25 4.37
CA LEU A 84 -4.56 7.61 5.24
C LEU A 84 -5.76 8.05 4.41
N VAL A 85 -6.87 7.35 4.60
CA VAL A 85 -8.10 7.59 3.85
C VAL A 85 -9.20 8.04 4.82
N ASN A 86 -9.73 9.24 4.59
CA ASN A 86 -10.86 9.75 5.38
C ASN A 86 -12.18 9.07 4.98
N SER A 87 -12.50 9.03 3.68
CA SER A 87 -13.67 8.32 3.16
C SER A 87 -13.28 7.53 1.91
N PRO A 88 -13.47 6.20 1.88
CA PRO A 88 -13.06 5.39 0.74
C PRO A 88 -13.86 5.71 -0.53
N ARG A 89 -15.12 6.12 -0.42
CA ARG A 89 -15.99 6.50 -1.56
C ARG A 89 -15.39 7.61 -2.42
N THR A 90 -14.72 8.56 -1.79
CA THR A 90 -14.13 9.73 -2.47
C THR A 90 -12.68 9.50 -2.87
N ALA A 91 -12.03 8.51 -2.25
CA ALA A 91 -10.62 8.23 -2.42
C ALA A 91 -10.31 7.10 -3.43
N CYS A 92 -11.29 6.48 -4.08
CA CYS A 92 -11.05 5.35 -5.00
C CYS A 92 -9.94 5.62 -6.05
N PRO A 93 -9.93 6.77 -6.76
CA PRO A 93 -8.87 7.05 -7.73
C PRO A 93 -7.48 7.19 -7.09
N LEU A 94 -7.43 7.70 -5.85
CA LEU A 94 -6.18 7.81 -5.10
C LEU A 94 -5.70 6.42 -4.65
N ILE A 95 -6.58 5.60 -4.10
CA ILE A 95 -6.26 4.23 -3.64
C ILE A 95 -5.68 3.41 -4.81
N ASP A 96 -6.30 3.51 -5.99
CA ASP A 96 -5.87 2.78 -7.18
C ASP A 96 -4.57 3.36 -7.80
N PHE A 97 -4.35 4.66 -7.73
CA PHE A 97 -3.07 5.25 -8.14
C PHE A 97 -1.91 4.83 -7.23
N ILE A 98 -2.12 4.80 -5.91
CA ILE A 98 -1.05 4.38 -4.97
C ILE A 98 -0.70 2.90 -5.14
N ASN A 99 -1.64 2.06 -5.58
CA ASN A 99 -1.36 0.68 -5.95
C ASN A 99 -0.36 0.56 -7.12
N ASP A 100 -0.33 1.54 -8.04
CA ASP A 100 0.71 1.62 -9.08
C ASP A 100 2.03 2.16 -8.48
N LEU A 101 1.95 3.19 -7.63
CA LEU A 101 3.12 3.83 -7.01
C LEU A 101 3.93 2.88 -6.13
N LYS A 102 3.28 1.97 -5.40
CA LYS A 102 4.01 0.98 -4.57
C LYS A 102 4.80 -0.02 -5.42
N LYS A 103 4.35 -0.28 -6.67
CA LYS A 103 4.80 -1.30 -7.63
C LYS A 103 4.76 -2.75 -7.11
N GLY A 104 5.47 -3.01 -6.02
CA GLY A 104 5.50 -4.29 -5.30
C GLY A 104 5.91 -4.16 -3.84
N GLY A 105 6.04 -2.93 -3.32
CA GLY A 105 6.25 -2.67 -1.90
C GLY A 105 4.99 -2.89 -1.06
N LEU A 106 5.16 -2.80 0.26
CA LEU A 106 4.08 -2.84 1.23
C LEU A 106 3.11 -1.67 0.98
N TYR A 107 1.82 -1.95 1.10
CA TYR A 107 0.79 -0.92 1.03
C TYR A 107 -0.28 -1.21 2.08
N VAL A 108 -0.49 -0.24 2.96
CA VAL A 108 -1.44 -0.28 4.05
C VAL A 108 -2.42 0.86 3.86
N LEU A 109 -3.71 0.55 3.85
CA LEU A 109 -4.81 1.50 3.92
C LEU A 109 -5.12 1.73 5.39
N GLY A 110 -4.89 2.96 5.85
CA GLY A 110 -5.17 3.39 7.21
C GLY A 110 -6.45 4.21 7.27
N HIS A 111 -7.32 3.89 8.21
CA HIS A 111 -8.49 4.70 8.53
C HIS A 111 -8.60 4.91 10.04
N VAL A 112 -8.99 6.13 10.42
CA VAL A 112 -9.23 6.49 11.81
C VAL A 112 -10.74 6.67 11.98
N GLU A 113 -11.32 5.83 12.81
CA GLU A 113 -12.66 6.02 13.34
C GLU A 113 -12.55 6.96 14.54
N VAL A 114 -13.10 8.17 14.39
CA VAL A 114 -13.16 9.11 15.49
C VAL A 114 -14.34 8.71 16.36
N GLN A 115 -14.10 8.38 17.62
CA GLN A 115 -15.19 8.34 18.58
C GLN A 115 -15.63 9.78 18.76
N GLU A 116 -16.73 10.15 18.11
CA GLU A 116 -17.48 11.32 18.52
C GLU A 116 -17.88 11.04 19.97
N GLY A 117 -17.14 11.67 20.89
CA GLY A 117 -17.57 11.73 22.25
C GLY A 117 -18.98 12.26 22.19
N GLU A 118 -19.95 11.43 22.55
CA GLU A 118 -21.14 11.96 23.19
C GLU A 118 -20.60 13.00 24.14
N MET A 119 -20.94 14.26 23.89
CA MET A 119 -20.81 15.25 24.93
C MET A 119 -21.66 14.67 26.05
N ILE A 120 -20.98 14.02 26.99
CA ILE A 120 -21.49 13.75 28.32
C ILE A 120 -21.66 15.16 28.87
N GLU A 121 -22.76 15.81 28.47
CA GLU A 121 -23.55 16.58 29.40
C GLU A 121 -23.77 15.61 30.55
N LYS A 122 -22.86 15.66 31.54
CA LYS A 122 -23.14 15.06 32.83
C LYS A 122 -24.50 15.64 33.21
N PRO A 123 -25.55 14.83 33.37
CA PRO A 123 -26.75 15.34 33.98
C PRO A 123 -26.32 15.64 35.42
N GLN A 124 -26.13 16.92 35.73
CA GLN A 124 -26.27 17.37 37.11
C GLN A 124 -27.75 17.17 37.44
N GLY A 125 -28.10 16.01 37.97
CA GLY A 125 -29.49 15.71 38.30
C GLY A 125 -29.76 14.24 38.55
N ASN A 126 -29.57 13.87 39.81
CA ASN A 126 -30.34 12.91 40.58
C ASN A 126 -30.30 11.42 40.18
N GLU A 127 -29.84 10.66 41.17
CA GLU A 127 -29.99 9.23 41.41
C GLU A 127 -31.42 8.73 41.09
N ALA A 128 -31.54 7.77 40.16
CA ALA A 128 -32.48 6.65 40.19
C ALA A 128 -32.29 5.75 38.96
N GLU A 129 -31.73 4.57 39.23
CA GLU A 129 -31.98 3.26 38.61
C GLU A 129 -32.89 3.20 37.36
N GLN A 130 -32.33 2.80 36.20
CA GLN A 130 -32.92 1.78 35.32
C GLN A 130 -32.04 1.47 34.09
N GLY A 131 -31.63 0.21 33.97
CA GLY A 131 -31.32 -0.43 32.69
C GLY A 131 -29.84 -0.48 32.31
N GLU A 132 -29.06 -1.28 33.03
CA GLU A 132 -27.83 -1.90 32.51
C GLU A 132 -28.16 -2.78 31.29
N ASN A 133 -28.25 -2.17 30.11
CA ASN A 133 -27.95 -2.83 28.86
C ASN A 133 -26.61 -2.29 28.38
N GLU A 134 -25.55 -2.63 29.12
CA GLU A 134 -24.18 -2.67 28.60
C GLU A 134 -24.08 -3.82 27.57
N GLU A 135 -24.85 -3.74 26.49
CA GLU A 135 -24.51 -4.49 25.28
C GLU A 135 -23.15 -3.97 24.86
N ALA A 136 -22.11 -4.74 25.21
CA ALA A 136 -20.71 -4.43 25.03
C ALA A 136 -20.52 -3.62 23.75
N LYS A 137 -20.16 -2.34 23.87
CA LYS A 137 -19.94 -1.41 22.75
C LYS A 137 -18.86 -2.02 21.86
N VAL A 138 -19.28 -2.86 20.92
CA VAL A 138 -18.39 -3.61 20.03
C VAL A 138 -17.57 -2.59 19.27
N ASP A 139 -16.26 -2.81 19.18
CA ASP A 139 -15.37 -1.93 18.44
C ASP A 139 -15.91 -1.74 17.01
N PRO A 140 -16.27 -0.50 16.61
CA PRO A 140 -16.88 -0.22 15.30
C PRO A 140 -16.00 -0.67 14.14
N THR A 141 -14.68 -0.77 14.36
CA THR A 141 -13.73 -1.19 13.35
C THR A 141 -13.88 -2.67 12.95
N VAL A 142 -14.45 -3.52 13.81
CA VAL A 142 -14.61 -4.95 13.51
C VAL A 142 -15.53 -5.15 12.31
N THR A 143 -16.71 -4.52 12.32
CA THR A 143 -17.66 -4.57 11.20
C THR A 143 -17.10 -3.84 9.98
N GLN A 144 -16.50 -2.66 10.18
CA GLN A 144 -15.90 -1.90 9.09
C GLN A 144 -14.78 -2.67 8.37
N THR A 145 -13.98 -3.46 9.10
CA THR A 145 -12.84 -4.20 8.51
C THR A 145 -13.31 -5.08 7.36
N ILE A 146 -14.43 -5.79 7.51
CA ILE A 146 -15.00 -6.64 6.45
C ILE A 146 -15.34 -5.80 5.21
N HIS A 147 -15.97 -4.64 5.40
CA HIS A 147 -16.30 -3.74 4.29
C HIS A 147 -15.08 -3.19 3.58
N TRP A 148 -14.03 -2.82 4.32
CA TRP A 148 -12.76 -2.37 3.75
C TRP A 148 -12.04 -3.49 2.97
N LEU A 149 -12.12 -4.73 3.44
CA LEU A 149 -11.59 -5.89 2.70
C LEU A 149 -12.35 -6.08 1.37
N ASN A 150 -13.68 -6.03 1.41
CA ASN A 150 -14.50 -6.09 0.19
C ASN A 150 -14.16 -4.96 -0.79
N LEU A 151 -13.90 -3.75 -0.30
CA LEU A 151 -13.46 -2.62 -1.11
C LEU A 151 -12.11 -2.90 -1.79
N VAL A 152 -11.15 -3.43 -1.04
CA VAL A 152 -9.82 -3.78 -1.56
C VAL A 152 -9.91 -4.82 -2.68
N ASP A 153 -10.75 -5.84 -2.48
CA ASP A 153 -11.01 -6.88 -3.47
C ASP A 153 -11.72 -6.31 -4.71
N HIS A 154 -12.70 -5.44 -4.50
CA HIS A 154 -13.42 -4.77 -5.58
C HIS A 154 -12.50 -3.88 -6.44
N LEU A 155 -11.66 -3.06 -5.80
CA LEU A 155 -10.68 -2.22 -6.49
C LEU A 155 -9.50 -3.02 -7.06
N LYS A 156 -9.39 -4.33 -6.73
CA LYS A 156 -8.30 -5.23 -7.13
C LYS A 156 -6.92 -4.70 -6.73
N VAL A 157 -6.85 -4.01 -5.59
CA VAL A 157 -5.60 -3.46 -5.06
C VAL A 157 -4.95 -4.44 -4.10
N LYS A 158 -3.61 -4.50 -4.10
CA LYS A 158 -2.86 -5.38 -3.18
C LYS A 158 -2.42 -4.58 -1.96
N ALA A 159 -3.37 -4.37 -1.05
CA ALA A 159 -3.19 -3.58 0.16
C ALA A 159 -3.64 -4.36 1.41
N PHE A 160 -3.01 -4.09 2.54
CA PHE A 160 -3.52 -4.47 3.85
C PHE A 160 -4.41 -3.35 4.38
N VAL A 161 -5.41 -3.69 5.19
CA VAL A 161 -6.30 -2.72 5.84
C VAL A 161 -5.94 -2.67 7.32
N GLU A 162 -5.73 -1.46 7.83
CA GLU A 162 -5.59 -1.21 9.26
C GLU A 162 -6.53 -0.08 9.68
N LEU A 163 -7.45 -0.40 10.58
CA LEU A 163 -8.39 0.55 11.16
C LEU A 163 -7.98 0.84 12.60
N THR A 164 -8.19 2.07 13.06
CA THR A 164 -7.90 2.47 14.44
C THR A 164 -9.00 3.37 14.96
N VAL A 165 -9.34 3.19 16.23
CA VAL A 165 -10.26 4.07 16.94
C VAL A 165 -9.45 5.07 17.77
N ALA A 166 -9.81 6.35 17.72
CA ALA A 166 -9.20 7.39 18.54
C ALA A 166 -10.15 8.57 18.80
N ASP A 167 -9.86 9.39 19.81
CA ASP A 167 -10.65 10.58 20.14
C ASP A 167 -10.51 11.69 19.09
N ASN A 168 -9.41 11.67 18.33
CA ASN A 168 -9.14 12.64 17.28
C ASN A 168 -8.30 12.03 16.16
N VAL A 169 -8.45 12.60 14.95
CA VAL A 169 -7.80 12.11 13.72
C VAL A 169 -6.28 12.14 13.86
N ARG A 170 -5.73 13.19 14.46
CA ARG A 170 -4.29 13.33 14.67
C ARG A 170 -3.70 12.21 15.55
N THR A 171 -4.35 11.86 16.66
CA THR A 171 -3.90 10.78 17.56
C THR A 171 -4.06 9.41 16.90
N GLY A 172 -5.18 9.18 16.21
CA GLY A 172 -5.38 7.93 15.46
C GLY A 172 -4.35 7.75 14.34
N MET A 173 -4.03 8.81 13.59
CA MET A 173 -2.93 8.78 12.62
C MET A 173 -1.61 8.42 13.29
N GLN A 174 -1.31 9.08 14.41
CA GLN A 174 -0.10 8.84 15.17
C GLN A 174 0.03 7.38 15.65
N HIS A 175 -1.08 6.72 15.96
CA HIS A 175 -1.10 5.28 16.25
C HIS A 175 -0.78 4.46 15.00
N LEU A 176 -1.48 4.70 13.89
CA LEU A 176 -1.24 4.00 12.62
C LEU A 176 0.22 4.13 12.17
N VAL A 177 0.79 5.34 12.11
CA VAL A 177 2.17 5.55 11.65
C VAL A 177 3.20 4.80 12.50
N ARG A 178 2.95 4.58 13.80
CA ARG A 178 3.86 3.87 14.71
C ARG A 178 3.64 2.36 14.73
N LEU A 179 2.39 1.93 14.65
CA LEU A 179 1.97 0.56 14.89
C LEU A 179 1.79 -0.24 13.59
N SER A 180 1.60 0.42 12.45
CA SER A 180 1.38 -0.26 11.18
C SER A 180 2.54 -1.15 10.75
N GLY A 181 2.19 -2.34 10.28
CA GLY A 181 3.13 -3.37 9.84
C GLY A 181 3.72 -4.24 10.95
N MET A 182 4.51 -5.25 10.55
CA MET A 182 5.03 -6.28 11.46
C MET A 182 6.52 -6.52 11.23
N GLY A 183 7.31 -6.47 12.31
CA GLY A 183 8.76 -6.66 12.25
C GLY A 183 9.43 -5.64 11.33
N ALA A 184 10.13 -6.13 10.30
CA ALA A 184 10.80 -5.31 9.29
C ALA A 184 9.90 -4.83 8.14
N MET A 185 8.69 -5.39 8.00
CA MET A 185 7.71 -4.93 7.02
C MET A 185 6.87 -3.82 7.62
N LYS A 186 7.38 -2.58 7.58
CA LYS A 186 6.72 -1.39 8.13
C LYS A 186 6.70 -0.24 7.13
N PRO A 187 5.59 0.50 7.01
CA PRO A 187 5.53 1.67 6.15
C PRO A 187 6.65 2.68 6.45
N ASN A 188 7.29 3.18 5.41
CA ASN A 188 8.31 4.23 5.47
C ASN A 188 7.83 5.55 4.87
N THR A 189 6.72 5.54 4.14
CA THR A 189 6.14 6.68 3.45
C THR A 189 4.67 6.79 3.82
N VAL A 190 4.27 7.92 4.40
CA VAL A 190 2.89 8.24 4.73
C VAL A 190 2.33 9.15 3.66
N ILE A 191 1.16 8.80 3.14
CA ILE A 191 0.48 9.57 2.10
C ILE A 191 -0.84 10.09 2.66
N LEU A 192 -1.05 11.39 2.50
CA LEU A 192 -2.27 12.08 2.90
C LEU A 192 -2.98 12.63 1.66
N GLY A 193 -4.31 12.52 1.63
CA GLY A 193 -5.13 13.35 0.75
C GLY A 193 -4.98 14.82 1.13
N PHE A 194 -4.96 15.71 0.13
CA PHE A 194 -4.93 17.14 0.35
C PHE A 194 -6.28 17.62 0.90
N LEU A 195 -6.23 18.56 1.86
CA LEU A 195 -7.41 19.20 2.42
C LEU A 195 -7.91 20.28 1.44
N ASP A 196 -8.86 19.92 0.59
CA ASP A 196 -9.50 20.81 -0.39
C ASP A 196 -10.92 21.16 0.08
N LYS A 197 -11.40 22.36 -0.23
CA LYS A 197 -12.78 22.78 0.10
C LYS A 197 -13.82 22.32 -0.93
N ASP A 198 -13.39 21.54 -1.91
CA ASP A 198 -14.24 21.04 -2.98
C ASP A 198 -15.22 19.99 -2.43
N ASP A 199 -16.42 19.93 -3.00
CA ASP A 199 -17.42 18.95 -2.59
C ASP A 199 -16.95 17.52 -2.87
N PRO A 200 -17.17 16.59 -1.92
CA PRO A 200 -16.77 15.20 -2.11
C PRO A 200 -17.54 14.57 -3.27
N THR A 201 -16.81 13.91 -4.17
CA THR A 201 -17.38 13.15 -5.29
C THR A 201 -17.47 11.67 -4.90
N ASP A 202 -18.64 11.07 -5.00
CA ASP A 202 -18.82 9.64 -4.73
C ASP A 202 -18.50 8.81 -5.98
N PHE A 203 -17.46 7.98 -5.90
CA PHE A 203 -17.05 7.11 -6.99
C PHE A 203 -17.66 5.70 -6.92
N LEU A 204 -18.24 5.28 -5.80
CA LEU A 204 -18.75 3.91 -5.63
C LEU A 204 -20.23 3.78 -6.01
N SER A 205 -21.05 4.81 -5.76
CA SER A 205 -22.48 4.80 -6.12
C SER A 205 -22.78 5.39 -7.49
N THR A 206 -21.83 6.14 -8.06
CA THR A 206 -22.08 6.88 -9.29
C THR A 206 -21.85 6.02 -10.54
N HIS A 207 -22.90 5.73 -11.31
CA HIS A 207 -22.85 4.82 -12.47
C HIS A 207 -21.80 5.16 -13.56
N TRP A 208 -21.41 6.43 -13.73
CA TRP A 208 -20.37 6.79 -14.72
C TRP A 208 -18.94 6.49 -14.24
N SER A 209 -18.78 6.23 -12.94
CA SER A 209 -17.49 5.92 -12.34
C SER A 209 -17.02 4.53 -12.72
N ALA A 210 -15.72 4.39 -13.01
CA ALA A 210 -15.10 3.08 -13.22
C ALA A 210 -15.07 2.21 -11.94
N TYR A 211 -15.41 2.80 -10.80
CA TYR A 211 -15.41 2.14 -9.48
C TYR A 211 -16.84 1.87 -8.97
N TYR A 212 -17.86 2.02 -9.82
CA TYR A 212 -19.24 1.76 -9.45
C TYR A 212 -19.47 0.30 -9.04
N ASN A 213 -20.16 0.09 -7.92
CA ASN A 213 -20.65 -1.24 -7.53
C ASN A 213 -21.88 -1.12 -6.61
N GLU A 214 -22.95 -1.82 -7.00
CA GLU A 214 -24.26 -1.92 -6.32
C GLU A 214 -24.13 -2.39 -4.86
N ASP A 215 -23.16 -3.28 -4.57
CA ASP A 215 -22.96 -3.83 -3.21
C ASP A 215 -22.63 -2.73 -2.17
N PHE A 216 -22.12 -1.58 -2.61
CA PHE A 216 -21.75 -0.46 -1.74
C PHE A 216 -22.84 0.63 -1.66
N GLU A 217 -24.01 0.46 -2.28
CA GLU A 217 -25.09 1.46 -2.27
C GLU A 217 -25.73 1.67 -0.87
N ASN A 218 -25.67 0.66 0.01
CA ASN A 218 -26.30 0.66 1.35
C ASN A 218 -25.59 1.54 2.42
N ASP A 219 -25.01 2.66 2.02
CA ASP A 219 -24.26 3.60 2.88
C ASP A 219 -23.19 2.98 3.82
N VAL A 220 -22.60 1.85 3.41
CA VAL A 220 -21.52 1.13 4.11
C VAL A 220 -20.36 2.04 4.56
N PHE A 221 -20.08 3.08 3.79
CA PHE A 221 -19.06 4.09 4.11
C PHE A 221 -19.66 5.50 4.11
N PRO A 222 -19.72 6.21 5.25
CA PRO A 222 -20.29 7.56 5.25
C PRO A 222 -19.41 8.54 4.45
N ILE A 223 -20.06 9.45 3.71
CA ILE A 223 -19.37 10.59 3.08
C ILE A 223 -19.06 11.61 4.17
N ARG A 224 -17.86 11.54 4.73
CA ARG A 224 -17.39 12.52 5.72
C ARG A 224 -17.00 13.82 5.02
N SER A 225 -17.64 14.92 5.40
CA SER A 225 -17.20 16.25 5.00
C SER A 225 -15.79 16.51 5.55
N GLN A 226 -14.91 17.14 4.75
CA GLN A 226 -13.56 17.50 5.20
C GLN A 226 -13.53 18.53 6.35
N LYS A 227 -14.70 19.01 6.80
CA LYS A 227 -14.86 19.92 7.93
C LYS A 227 -14.45 19.33 9.29
N SER A 228 -14.18 18.03 9.39
CA SER A 228 -13.76 17.40 10.65
C SER A 228 -12.34 17.76 11.09
N VAL A 229 -11.46 18.18 10.16
CA VAL A 229 -10.05 18.48 10.48
C VAL A 229 -9.76 19.95 10.19
N SER A 230 -9.26 20.67 11.19
CA SER A 230 -8.84 22.07 11.01
C SER A 230 -7.55 22.16 10.17
N PRO A 231 -7.32 23.24 9.41
CA PRO A 231 -6.08 23.41 8.66
C PRO A 231 -4.82 23.37 9.55
N LEU A 232 -4.94 23.89 10.78
CA LEU A 232 -3.86 23.84 11.77
C LEU A 232 -3.56 22.40 12.18
N GLU A 233 -4.59 21.61 12.48
CA GLU A 233 -4.45 20.20 12.84
C GLU A 233 -3.83 19.40 11.68
N TYR A 234 -4.24 19.66 10.43
CA TYR A 234 -3.67 19.02 9.24
C TYR A 234 -2.16 19.29 9.11
N VAL A 235 -1.72 20.54 9.29
CA VAL A 235 -0.28 20.88 9.26
C VAL A 235 0.46 20.26 10.43
N GLN A 236 -0.15 20.20 11.62
CA GLN A 236 0.44 19.52 12.77
C GLN A 236 0.59 18.02 12.53
N MET A 237 -0.37 17.38 11.86
CA MET A 237 -0.28 15.98 11.45
C MET A 237 0.92 15.77 10.51
N MET A 238 1.10 16.64 9.52
CA MET A 238 2.27 16.59 8.64
C MET A 238 3.58 16.72 9.44
N GLY A 239 3.64 17.66 10.39
CA GLY A 239 4.78 17.83 11.27
C GLY A 239 5.09 16.59 12.11
N ASP A 240 4.07 15.89 12.60
CA ASP A 240 4.25 14.65 13.37
C ASP A 240 4.82 13.52 12.51
N VAL A 241 4.39 13.37 11.26
CA VAL A 241 4.95 12.39 10.31
C VAL A 241 6.44 12.62 10.11
N LEU A 242 6.84 13.87 9.88
CA LEU A 242 8.25 14.25 9.69
C LEU A 242 9.06 14.02 10.97
N ARG A 243 8.51 14.35 12.16
CA ARG A 243 9.14 14.06 13.46
C ARG A 243 9.35 12.56 13.70
N MET A 244 8.46 11.72 13.17
CA MET A 244 8.60 10.26 13.19
C MET A 244 9.60 9.72 12.14
N LYS A 245 10.33 10.60 11.44
CA LYS A 245 11.33 10.26 10.41
C LYS A 245 10.74 9.38 9.29
N LYS A 246 9.50 9.68 8.89
CA LYS A 246 8.83 9.05 7.74
C LYS A 246 8.81 10.02 6.57
N ASN A 247 8.83 9.48 5.36
CA ASN A 247 8.60 10.28 4.16
C ASN A 247 7.12 10.69 4.13
N LEU A 248 6.84 11.91 3.66
CA LEU A 248 5.49 12.44 3.56
C LEU A 248 5.19 12.78 2.11
N CYS A 249 4.05 12.30 1.58
CA CYS A 249 3.52 12.72 0.30
C CYS A 249 2.10 13.28 0.47
N LEU A 250 1.82 14.40 -0.21
CA LEU A 250 0.49 14.98 -0.27
C LEU A 250 -0.11 14.79 -1.66
N CYS A 251 -1.33 14.29 -1.71
CA CYS A 251 -2.02 13.94 -2.94
C CYS A 251 -3.22 14.87 -3.16
N ARG A 252 -3.17 15.70 -4.20
CA ARG A 252 -4.20 16.70 -4.51
C ARG A 252 -4.90 16.42 -5.84
N ASN A 253 -6.18 16.76 -5.94
CA ASN A 253 -6.98 16.65 -7.18
C ASN A 253 -7.09 15.24 -7.78
N PHE A 254 -6.96 14.18 -6.97
CA PHE A 254 -7.10 12.80 -7.46
C PHE A 254 -8.52 12.44 -7.90
N SER A 255 -9.55 13.19 -7.47
CA SER A 255 -10.91 13.09 -7.99
C SER A 255 -11.01 13.36 -9.50
N LYS A 256 -10.09 14.16 -10.05
CA LYS A 256 -10.04 14.48 -11.49
C LYS A 256 -9.23 13.45 -12.29
N LEU A 257 -8.54 12.52 -11.62
CA LEU A 257 -7.72 11.52 -12.26
C LEU A 257 -8.60 10.39 -12.81
N LYS A 258 -8.69 10.30 -14.14
CA LYS A 258 -9.32 9.17 -14.82
C LYS A 258 -8.25 8.17 -15.23
N LYS A 259 -8.20 7.03 -14.53
CA LYS A 259 -7.22 5.96 -14.74
C LYS A 259 -7.69 4.94 -15.78
N ASP A 260 -8.22 5.42 -16.90
CA ASP A 260 -8.57 4.58 -18.05
C ASP A 260 -7.53 4.73 -19.16
N VAL A 261 -7.31 3.65 -19.92
CA VAL A 261 -6.30 3.60 -20.98
C VAL A 261 -6.52 4.71 -22.02
N LYS A 262 -7.78 5.10 -22.29
CA LYS A 262 -8.10 6.16 -23.26
C LYS A 262 -7.67 7.52 -22.71
N SER A 263 -8.08 7.88 -21.49
CA SER A 263 -7.70 9.15 -20.86
C SER A 263 -6.18 9.26 -20.68
N VAL A 264 -5.51 8.20 -20.24
CA VAL A 264 -4.04 8.22 -20.05
C VAL A 264 -3.32 8.40 -21.39
N ARG A 265 -3.81 7.81 -22.49
CA ARG A 265 -3.26 8.02 -23.84
C ARG A 265 -3.37 9.45 -24.35
N THR A 266 -4.33 10.25 -23.85
CA THR A 266 -4.41 11.68 -24.21
C THR A 266 -3.32 12.50 -23.54
N LYS A 267 -2.76 12.01 -22.42
CA LYS A 267 -1.66 12.66 -21.72
C LYS A 267 -0.33 12.28 -22.39
N LYS A 268 0.64 13.20 -22.32
CA LYS A 268 1.94 13.03 -22.97
C LYS A 268 3.13 13.02 -21.99
N TYR A 269 2.98 13.65 -20.83
CA TYR A 269 4.11 13.96 -19.97
C TYR A 269 3.81 13.68 -18.50
N ILE A 270 4.85 13.28 -17.76
CA ILE A 270 4.92 13.34 -16.30
C ILE A 270 6.00 14.38 -15.98
N ASP A 271 5.61 15.48 -15.36
CA ASP A 271 6.53 16.57 -15.03
C ASP A 271 6.93 16.45 -13.56
N VAL A 272 8.24 16.43 -13.29
CA VAL A 272 8.83 16.39 -11.95
C VAL A 272 9.58 17.68 -11.72
N TRP A 273 9.31 18.31 -10.58
CA TRP A 273 9.93 19.56 -10.16
C TRP A 273 10.75 19.29 -8.89
N PRO A 274 12.02 18.90 -9.01
CA PRO A 274 12.88 18.66 -7.86
C PRO A 274 13.23 19.97 -7.18
N VAL A 275 12.41 20.36 -6.20
CA VAL A 275 12.60 21.57 -5.38
C VAL A 275 12.55 21.17 -3.93
N ASN A 276 13.53 21.61 -3.14
CA ASN A 276 13.45 21.46 -1.69
C ASN A 276 12.66 22.64 -1.11
N PHE A 277 11.40 22.39 -0.73
CA PHE A 277 10.53 23.42 -0.15
C PHE A 277 10.96 23.90 1.24
N LEU A 278 11.74 23.10 1.98
CA LEU A 278 12.13 23.41 3.36
C LEU A 278 13.42 24.21 3.42
N ASN A 279 14.38 23.89 2.55
CA ASN A 279 15.66 24.58 2.42
C ASN A 279 15.99 24.79 0.93
N PRO A 280 15.44 25.84 0.29
CA PRO A 280 15.77 26.12 -1.10
C PRO A 280 17.24 26.54 -1.22
N GLY A 281 18.03 25.82 -2.02
CA GLY A 281 19.45 26.09 -2.22
C GLY A 281 19.96 25.78 -3.63
N GLU A 282 21.19 26.19 -3.95
CA GLU A 282 21.77 26.01 -5.29
C GLU A 282 22.04 24.53 -5.65
N SER A 283 22.10 23.63 -4.66
CA SER A 283 22.29 22.18 -4.86
C SER A 283 20.99 21.36 -4.86
N ASP A 284 19.82 22.01 -5.05
CA ASP A 284 18.50 21.37 -4.99
C ASP A 284 18.35 20.16 -5.92
N ALA A 285 19.09 20.12 -7.04
CA ALA A 285 19.03 19.04 -8.03
C ALA A 285 19.41 17.65 -7.48
N PHE A 286 20.24 17.58 -6.42
CA PHE A 286 20.78 16.32 -5.88
C PHE A 286 20.46 16.07 -4.41
N ASP A 287 19.59 16.88 -3.80
CA ASP A 287 19.15 16.63 -2.43
C ASP A 287 18.36 15.31 -2.32
N THR A 288 18.35 14.73 -1.13
CA THR A 288 17.56 13.56 -0.74
C THR A 288 16.09 13.68 -1.14
N THR A 289 15.48 14.86 -0.96
CA THR A 289 14.10 15.17 -1.36
C THR A 289 13.90 15.04 -2.87
N SER A 290 14.83 15.58 -3.64
CA SER A 290 14.83 15.53 -5.11
C SER A 290 15.04 14.12 -5.65
N LEU A 291 16.00 13.38 -5.06
CA LEU A 291 16.22 11.97 -5.40
C LEU A 291 15.00 11.11 -5.08
N PHE A 292 14.32 11.35 -3.95
CA PHE A 292 13.08 10.66 -3.61
C PHE A 292 11.97 10.95 -4.62
N MET A 293 11.76 12.22 -5.02
CA MET A 293 10.78 12.58 -6.04
C MET A 293 11.08 11.93 -7.40
N LEU A 294 12.35 11.94 -7.83
CA LEU A 294 12.78 11.30 -9.07
C LEU A 294 12.58 9.78 -9.01
N GLN A 295 12.86 9.17 -7.87
CA GLN A 295 12.65 7.74 -7.66
C GLN A 295 11.16 7.37 -7.76
N LEU A 296 10.27 8.12 -7.10
CA LEU A 296 8.82 7.91 -7.21
C LEU A 296 8.34 8.06 -8.65
N ALA A 297 8.79 9.09 -9.36
CA ALA A 297 8.39 9.32 -10.74
C ALA A 297 8.89 8.20 -11.69
N CYS A 298 10.09 7.70 -11.46
CA CYS A 298 10.63 6.54 -12.16
C CYS A 298 9.78 5.28 -11.91
N ILE A 299 9.36 5.05 -10.66
CA ILE A 299 8.51 3.91 -10.28
C ILE A 299 7.16 3.97 -11.00
N VAL A 300 6.51 5.14 -11.00
CA VAL A 300 5.27 5.35 -11.76
C VAL A 300 5.49 5.06 -13.25
N ASN A 301 6.56 5.59 -13.83
CA ASN A 301 6.86 5.38 -15.25
C ASN A 301 7.20 3.92 -15.60
N MET A 302 7.59 3.09 -14.65
CA MET A 302 7.80 1.65 -14.87
C MET A 302 6.50 0.85 -14.96
N VAL A 303 5.38 1.41 -14.53
CA VAL A 303 4.08 0.74 -14.61
C VAL A 303 3.55 0.82 -16.04
N PRO A 304 3.07 -0.30 -16.63
CA PRO A 304 2.71 -0.35 -18.06
C PRO A 304 1.74 0.75 -18.51
N LEU A 305 0.79 1.13 -17.65
CA LEU A 305 -0.18 2.19 -17.92
C LEU A 305 0.47 3.55 -18.16
N TRP A 306 1.51 3.90 -17.39
CA TRP A 306 2.16 5.20 -17.42
C TRP A 306 3.44 5.22 -18.27
N SER A 307 4.00 4.06 -18.60
CA SER A 307 5.28 3.89 -19.32
C SER A 307 5.40 4.59 -20.68
N ARG A 308 4.27 4.97 -21.29
CA ARG A 308 4.24 5.70 -22.56
C ARG A 308 4.44 7.20 -22.39
N LEU A 309 4.30 7.71 -21.18
CA LEU A 309 4.43 9.13 -20.89
C LEU A 309 5.92 9.49 -20.81
N LYS A 310 6.29 10.63 -21.41
CA LYS A 310 7.66 11.12 -21.31
C LYS A 310 7.86 11.83 -19.98
N LEU A 311 8.78 11.30 -19.17
CA LEU A 311 9.22 11.94 -17.93
C LEU A 311 10.02 13.21 -18.27
N ARG A 312 9.62 14.36 -17.72
CA ARG A 312 10.34 15.63 -17.85
C ARG A 312 10.71 16.14 -16.46
N VAL A 313 12.00 16.33 -16.23
CA VAL A 313 12.50 16.97 -15.01
C VAL A 313 12.67 18.45 -15.33
N ARG A 314 12.06 19.31 -14.52
CA ARG A 314 12.13 20.77 -14.66
C ARG A 314 12.82 21.35 -13.44
N LEU A 315 14.03 21.84 -13.66
CA LEU A 315 14.84 22.47 -12.62
C LEU A 315 14.49 23.96 -12.55
N CYS A 316 14.29 24.47 -11.33
CA CYS A 316 14.14 25.88 -11.08
C CYS A 316 15.52 26.45 -10.75
N GLU A 317 16.12 27.19 -11.68
CA GLU A 317 17.38 27.89 -11.43
C GLU A 317 17.06 29.24 -10.78
N GLY A 318 17.60 29.46 -9.57
CA GLY A 318 17.50 30.75 -8.89
C GLY A 318 18.32 31.78 -9.65
N GLY A 319 17.67 32.78 -10.24
CA GLY A 319 18.36 33.82 -11.00
C GLY A 319 19.24 34.72 -10.14
N GLN A 320 20.48 34.31 -9.88
CA GLN A 320 21.58 35.21 -9.52
C GLN A 320 22.90 34.73 -10.14
N SER A 321 23.03 34.81 -11.46
CA SER A 321 24.30 35.20 -12.08
C SER A 321 24.06 35.71 -13.51
N GLN A 322 24.18 37.02 -13.71
CA GLN A 322 24.89 37.48 -14.91
C GLN A 322 26.35 37.06 -14.71
N GLY A 323 26.65 35.81 -15.08
CA GLY A 323 27.96 35.23 -15.06
C GLY A 323 28.02 34.30 -16.25
N THR A 324 28.65 34.78 -17.32
CA THR A 324 28.93 34.05 -18.55
C THR A 324 29.45 32.65 -18.21
N LEU A 325 28.64 31.61 -18.35
CA LEU A 325 29.14 30.25 -18.44
C LEU A 325 29.77 30.12 -19.83
N GLU A 326 31.04 30.52 -19.95
CA GLU A 326 31.88 30.03 -21.02
C GLU A 326 31.99 28.51 -20.85
N VAL A 327 31.29 27.79 -21.72
CA VAL A 327 31.51 26.36 -21.92
C VAL A 327 32.88 26.23 -22.59
N GLU A 328 33.94 26.16 -21.79
CA GLU A 328 35.23 25.67 -22.29
C GLU A 328 35.08 24.20 -22.66
N SER A 329 34.99 23.96 -23.97
CA SER A 329 34.99 22.63 -24.57
C SER A 329 36.39 22.02 -24.47
N HIS A 330 36.68 21.32 -23.38
CA HIS A 330 37.81 20.38 -23.35
C HIS A 330 37.31 18.94 -23.60
N PRO A 331 37.77 18.26 -24.66
CA PRO A 331 37.42 16.88 -24.93
C PRO A 331 38.32 15.98 -24.08
N ALA A 332 37.87 15.59 -22.89
CA ALA A 332 38.53 14.56 -22.10
C ALA A 332 37.73 13.26 -22.15
N GLN A 333 38.28 12.30 -22.88
CA GLN A 333 37.85 10.90 -22.93
C GLN A 333 37.73 10.33 -21.51
N ALA A 334 36.53 9.98 -21.07
CA ALA A 334 36.31 9.18 -19.87
C ALA A 334 36.00 7.74 -20.29
N VAL A 335 37.05 6.92 -20.27
CA VAL A 335 36.99 5.46 -20.40
C VAL A 335 36.21 4.89 -19.21
N VAL A 336 35.08 4.25 -19.50
CA VAL A 336 34.32 3.45 -18.52
C VAL A 336 35.12 2.18 -18.25
N THR A 337 35.69 2.07 -17.06
CA THR A 337 36.29 0.81 -16.59
C THR A 337 35.42 0.28 -15.44
N TYR A 338 34.78 -0.85 -15.66
CA TYR A 338 34.09 -1.61 -14.61
C TYR A 338 35.13 -2.33 -13.75
N ARG A 339 35.03 -2.16 -12.42
CA ARG A 339 35.48 -3.15 -11.44
C ARG A 339 34.41 -3.34 -10.40
#